data_AF-A0A955AY76-F1
#
_entry.id   AF-A0A955AY76-F1
#
_cell.length_a   1.000
_cell.length_b   1.000
_cell.length_c   1.000
_cell.angle_alpha   90.00
_cell.angle_beta   90.00
_cell.angle_gamma   90.00
#
_symmetry.space_group_name_H-M   'P 1'
#
loop_
_entity.id
_entity.type
_entity.pdbx_description
1 polymer ?
#
loop_
_entity_poly.entity_id
_entity_poly.type
_entity_poly.pdbx_seq_one_letter_code
_entity_poly.pdbx_strand_id
1 'polypeptide(L)'
;MIRLPQSENCPQCGSRDFITLHSDLGSSFGIRLVYDRRCADCDTRYSPPVPPAISIMAIVVGIGVAVGSPLLAHWLPAHFDPEEQTVRYGLRAFFYALAFVGFVFAAKGAWNLFGFTKSQAADNSQAPDNSQASDGEHS
;
A
#
# COMPACT_ATOMS: atom_id res chain seq x y z
N MET A 1 7.67 10.55 16.99
CA MET A 1 6.22 10.54 17.34
C MET A 1 5.83 9.16 17.85
N ILE A 2 4.73 9.00 18.60
CA ILE A 2 4.31 7.68 19.10
C ILE A 2 4.08 6.75 17.90
N ARG A 3 4.88 5.69 17.76
CA ARG A 3 4.57 4.55 16.89
C ARG A 3 3.18 4.11 17.30
N LEU A 4 2.16 4.31 16.47
CA LEU A 4 0.91 3.60 16.65
C LEU A 4 1.27 2.15 16.35
N PRO A 5 1.39 1.31 17.39
CA PRO A 5 1.73 -0.07 17.16
C PRO A 5 0.69 -0.65 16.21
N GLN A 6 1.11 -1.60 15.39
CA GLN A 6 0.21 -2.62 14.84
C GLN A 6 -0.35 -3.50 15.98
N SER A 7 -0.49 -2.95 17.20
CA SER A 7 -1.07 -3.65 18.32
C SER A 7 -2.53 -3.83 18.01
N GLU A 8 -3.01 -5.02 18.28
CA GLU A 8 -4.42 -5.31 18.46
C GLU A 8 -5.06 -4.49 19.58
N ASN A 9 -4.41 -3.47 20.13
CA ASN A 9 -4.87 -2.71 21.29
C ASN A 9 -5.09 -1.24 20.90
N CYS A 10 -6.12 -0.63 21.45
CA CYS A 10 -6.44 0.76 21.23
C CYS A 10 -5.38 1.68 21.85
N PRO A 11 -4.86 2.70 21.15
CA PRO A 11 -3.82 3.58 21.68
C PRO A 11 -4.28 4.50 22.81
N GLN A 12 -5.60 4.69 22.97
CA GLN A 12 -6.19 5.50 24.03
C GLN A 12 -6.42 4.70 25.32
N CYS A 13 -7.07 3.53 25.21
CA CYS A 13 -7.51 2.75 26.37
C CYS A 13 -6.84 1.37 26.51
N GLY A 14 -6.07 0.92 25.52
CA GLY A 14 -5.42 -0.39 25.52
C GLY A 14 -6.33 -1.59 25.20
N SER A 15 -7.64 -1.38 24.98
CA SER A 15 -8.61 -2.45 24.71
C SER A 15 -8.41 -3.12 23.35
N ARG A 16 -8.74 -4.42 23.27
CA ARG A 16 -8.69 -5.23 22.04
C ARG A 16 -10.02 -5.32 21.30
N ASP A 17 -11.10 -4.87 21.92
CA ASP A 17 -12.43 -4.97 21.33
C ASP A 17 -12.66 -3.81 20.35
N PHE A 18 -12.76 -4.16 19.06
CA PHE A 18 -13.06 -3.22 17.99
C PHE A 18 -14.33 -3.61 17.27
N ILE A 19 -15.14 -2.59 16.98
CA ILE A 19 -16.29 -2.69 16.09
C ILE A 19 -15.83 -2.25 14.71
N THR A 20 -15.95 -3.14 13.74
CA THR A 20 -15.73 -2.82 12.33
C THR A 20 -16.88 -1.94 11.85
N LEU A 21 -16.60 -0.66 11.62
CA LEU A 21 -17.53 0.20 10.91
C LEU A 21 -17.46 -0.22 9.45
N HIS A 22 -18.51 -0.85 8.93
CA HIS A 22 -18.67 -0.97 7.48
C HIS A 22 -18.76 0.45 6.95
N SER A 23 -17.65 0.96 6.42
CA SER A 23 -17.65 2.18 5.64
C SER A 23 -18.52 1.91 4.42
N ASP A 24 -19.71 2.53 4.42
CA ASP A 24 -20.61 2.57 3.29
C ASP A 24 -19.77 2.76 2.02
N LEU A 25 -19.87 1.79 1.10
CA LEU A 25 -19.29 1.85 -0.24
C LEU A 25 -20.03 2.93 -1.04
N GLY A 26 -19.83 4.19 -0.66
CA GLY A 26 -20.36 5.36 -1.31
C GLY A 26 -19.20 6.19 -1.83
N SER A 27 -19.06 6.22 -3.15
CA SER A 27 -18.31 7.19 -3.97
C SER A 27 -16.82 6.90 -4.26
N SER A 28 -16.64 6.56 -5.54
CA SER A 28 -15.60 7.10 -6.44
C SER A 28 -14.19 6.54 -6.35
N PHE A 29 -13.97 5.50 -7.18
CA PHE A 29 -12.79 5.37 -8.04
C PHE A 29 -11.40 5.44 -7.37
N GLY A 30 -11.29 4.91 -6.16
CA GLY A 30 -10.02 4.67 -5.50
C GLY A 30 -10.19 3.57 -4.47
N ILE A 31 -9.43 2.48 -4.61
CA ILE A 31 -9.40 1.39 -3.64
C ILE A 31 -8.78 1.95 -2.35
N ARG A 32 -9.59 2.59 -1.52
CA ARG A 32 -9.23 2.99 -0.17
C ARG A 32 -9.48 1.75 0.69
N LEU A 33 -8.41 0.98 0.92
CA LEU A 33 -8.34 -0.06 1.95
C LEU A 33 -8.39 0.59 3.34
N VAL A 34 -9.51 1.23 3.66
CA VAL A 34 -9.73 1.91 4.94
C VAL A 34 -10.64 1.00 5.75
N TYR A 35 -10.02 0.10 6.49
CA TYR A 35 -10.67 -0.64 7.56
C TYR A 35 -10.83 0.30 8.74
N ASP A 36 -11.79 1.22 8.68
CA ASP A 36 -12.08 2.07 9.83
C ASP A 36 -12.58 1.20 10.98
N ARG A 37 -11.85 1.25 12.09
CA ARG A 37 -12.20 0.54 13.32
C ARG A 37 -12.56 1.57 14.37
N ARG A 38 -13.60 1.28 15.14
CA ARG A 38 -13.95 2.02 16.35
C ARG A 38 -13.65 1.11 17.54
N CYS A 39 -12.96 1.61 18.56
CA CYS A 39 -12.81 0.87 19.80
C CYS A 39 -14.19 0.77 20.48
N ALA A 40 -14.57 -0.43 20.95
CA ALA A 40 -15.86 -0.64 21.61
C ALA A 40 -15.94 0.08 22.96
N ASP A 41 -14.81 0.26 23.63
CA ASP A 41 -14.77 0.80 25.00
C ASP A 41 -14.62 2.31 25.08
N CYS A 42 -13.65 2.87 24.34
CA CYS A 42 -13.36 4.31 24.38
C CYS A 42 -13.87 5.05 23.15
N ASP A 43 -14.56 4.34 22.26
CA ASP A 43 -15.27 4.91 21.11
C ASP A 43 -14.38 5.63 20.09
N THR A 44 -13.07 5.53 20.27
CA THR A 44 -12.07 6.22 19.45
C THR A 44 -12.00 5.56 18.08
N ARG A 45 -12.04 6.39 17.02
CA ARG A 45 -11.91 5.96 15.63
C ARG A 45 -10.45 5.97 15.20
N TYR A 46 -10.00 4.87 14.61
CA TYR A 46 -8.63 4.73 14.09
C TYR A 46 -8.64 3.98 12.76
N SER A 47 -7.91 4.50 11.77
CA SER A 47 -7.68 3.85 10.50
C SER A 47 -6.26 3.27 10.51
N PRO A 48 -6.09 1.94 10.64
CA PRO A 48 -4.77 1.34 10.61
C PRO A 48 -4.11 1.57 9.25
N PRO A 49 -2.78 1.78 9.21
CA PRO A 49 -2.04 1.85 7.96
C PRO A 49 -2.19 0.55 7.17
N VAL A 50 -2.24 0.65 5.84
CA VAL A 50 -2.32 -0.50 4.94
C VAL A 50 -1.11 -1.41 5.17
N PRO A 51 -1.30 -2.73 5.38
CA PRO A 51 -0.19 -3.63 5.65
C PRO A 51 0.79 -3.67 4.46
N PRO A 52 2.11 -3.68 4.73
CA PRO A 52 3.14 -3.55 3.69
C PRO A 52 3.09 -4.68 2.65
N ALA A 53 2.63 -5.87 3.04
CA ALA A 53 2.46 -7.00 2.13
C ALA A 53 1.51 -6.70 0.96
N ILE A 54 0.42 -5.95 1.19
CA ILE A 54 -0.54 -5.59 0.13
C ILE A 54 0.11 -4.60 -0.84
N SER A 55 0.88 -3.64 -0.33
CA SER A 55 1.63 -2.70 -1.16
C SER A 55 2.68 -3.42 -2.02
N ILE A 56 3.39 -4.42 -1.47
CA ILE A 56 4.35 -5.24 -2.21
C ILE A 56 3.65 -6.04 -3.32
N MET A 57 2.53 -6.71 -3.00
CA MET A 57 1.76 -7.46 -4.01
C MET A 57 1.25 -6.55 -5.14
N ALA A 58 0.80 -5.34 -4.82
CA ALA A 58 0.39 -4.36 -5.83
C ALA A 58 1.54 -3.94 -6.76
N ILE A 59 2.76 -3.81 -6.22
CA ILE A 59 3.96 -3.53 -7.02
C ILE A 59 4.30 -4.71 -7.92
N VAL A 60 4.34 -5.94 -7.38
CA VAL A 60 4.71 -7.15 -8.13
C VAL A 60 3.72 -7.40 -9.26
N VAL A 61 2.42 -7.37 -8.97
CA VAL A 61 1.37 -7.56 -9.98
C VAL A 61 1.38 -6.42 -10.99
N GLY A 62 1.52 -5.17 -10.55
CA GLY A 62 1.56 -4.02 -11.42
C GLY A 62 2.74 -4.06 -12.40
N ILE A 63 3.95 -4.42 -11.93
CA ILE A 63 5.12 -4.61 -12.79
C ILE A 63 4.93 -5.78 -13.74
N GLY A 64 4.40 -6.91 -13.25
CA GLY A 64 4.12 -8.08 -14.06
C GLY A 64 3.18 -7.77 -15.23
N VAL A 65 2.12 -7.00 -14.98
CA VAL A 65 1.20 -6.53 -16.02
C VAL A 65 1.86 -5.49 -16.92
N ALA A 66 2.62 -4.55 -16.36
CA ALA A 66 3.32 -3.49 -17.12
C ALA A 66 4.35 -4.04 -18.10
N VAL A 67 5.06 -5.11 -17.75
CA VAL A 67 6.09 -5.75 -18.57
C VAL A 67 5.52 -6.89 -19.41
N GLY A 68 4.63 -7.70 -18.85
CA GLY A 68 4.05 -8.86 -19.52
C GLY A 68 3.13 -8.47 -20.67
N SER A 69 2.33 -7.40 -20.52
CA SER A 69 1.40 -6.96 -21.57
C SER A 69 2.12 -6.52 -22.87
N PRO A 70 3.16 -5.66 -22.87
CA PRO A 70 3.86 -5.32 -24.11
C PRO A 70 4.64 -6.51 -24.69
N LEU A 71 5.16 -7.43 -23.86
CA LEU A 71 5.74 -8.68 -24.34
C LEU A 71 4.72 -9.51 -25.11
N LEU A 72 3.53 -9.71 -24.55
CA LEU A 72 2.43 -10.39 -25.24
C LEU A 72 2.02 -9.65 -26.53
N ALA A 73 1.99 -8.31 -26.52
CA ALA A 73 1.62 -7.50 -27.67
C ALA A 73 2.56 -7.69 -28.89
N HIS A 74 3.82 -8.06 -28.65
CA HIS A 74 4.79 -8.35 -29.70
C HIS A 74 4.83 -9.83 -30.07
N TRP A 75 4.55 -10.72 -29.13
CA TRP A 75 4.60 -12.17 -29.33
C TRP A 75 3.34 -12.72 -30.01
N LEU A 76 2.14 -12.25 -29.64
CA LEU A 76 0.87 -12.72 -30.22
C LEU A 76 0.79 -12.57 -31.75
N PRO A 77 1.11 -11.41 -32.35
CA PRO A 77 0.98 -11.21 -33.79
C PRO A 77 1.96 -12.04 -34.64
N ALA A 78 2.95 -12.68 -34.00
CA ALA A 78 3.89 -13.58 -34.68
C ALA A 78 3.34 -15.00 -34.81
N HIS A 79 2.34 -15.37 -34.00
CA HIS A 79 1.77 -16.72 -33.96
C HIS A 79 0.33 -16.80 -34.44
N PHE A 80 -0.37 -15.67 -34.48
CA PHE A 80 -1.67 -15.55 -35.11
C PHE A 80 -1.51 -14.74 -36.39
N ASP A 81 -2.19 -15.16 -37.47
CA ASP A 81 -2.36 -14.37 -38.70
C ASP A 81 -3.68 -13.59 -38.63
N PRO A 82 -3.73 -12.42 -37.96
CA PRO A 82 -4.84 -11.51 -38.13
C PRO A 82 -4.73 -10.92 -39.53
N GLU A 83 -5.62 -11.38 -40.40
CA GLU A 83 -5.79 -10.95 -41.78
C GLU A 83 -6.18 -9.46 -41.87
N GLU A 84 -6.82 -8.92 -40.83
CA GLU A 84 -7.11 -7.50 -40.69
C GLU A 84 -6.01 -6.73 -39.94
N GLN A 85 -5.43 -5.72 -40.61
CA GLN A 85 -4.50 -4.75 -39.98
C GLN A 85 -5.16 -4.01 -38.80
N THR A 86 -6.46 -3.72 -38.90
CA THR A 86 -7.30 -3.12 -37.85
C THR A 86 -7.26 -3.92 -36.55
N VAL A 87 -7.33 -5.25 -36.64
CA VAL A 87 -7.26 -6.15 -35.48
C VAL A 87 -5.85 -6.14 -34.87
N ARG A 88 -4.79 -6.08 -35.68
CA ARG A 88 -3.39 -5.96 -35.18
C ARG A 88 -3.17 -4.71 -34.34
N TYR A 89 -3.64 -3.56 -34.81
CA TYR A 89 -3.48 -2.29 -34.09
C TYR A 89 -4.35 -2.21 -32.84
N GLY A 90 -5.62 -2.67 -32.91
CA GLY A 90 -6.52 -2.70 -31.77
C GLY A 90 -6.01 -3.59 -30.64
N LEU A 91 -5.51 -4.78 -30.98
CA LEU A 91 -4.96 -5.73 -30.00
C LEU A 91 -3.70 -5.17 -29.31
N ARG A 92 -2.79 -4.56 -30.08
CA ARG A 92 -1.59 -3.91 -29.50
C ARG A 92 -1.98 -2.76 -28.56
N ALA A 93 -2.90 -1.89 -29.00
CA ALA A 93 -3.37 -0.77 -28.18
C ALA A 93 -3.99 -1.25 -26.86
N PHE A 94 -4.75 -2.34 -26.88
CA PHE A 94 -5.33 -2.95 -25.68
C PHE A 94 -4.25 -3.40 -24.69
N PHE A 95 -3.23 -4.13 -25.13
CA PHE A 95 -2.14 -4.56 -24.25
C PHE A 95 -1.30 -3.40 -23.71
N TYR A 96 -1.09 -2.33 -24.49
CA TYR A 96 -0.44 -1.13 -23.98
C TYR A 96 -1.30 -0.39 -22.94
N ALA A 97 -2.63 -0.37 -23.11
CA ALA A 97 -3.53 0.18 -22.10
C ALA A 97 -3.46 -0.62 -20.79
N LEU A 98 -3.43 -1.95 -20.86
CA LEU A 98 -3.20 -2.80 -19.68
C LEU A 98 -1.84 -2.52 -19.03
N ALA A 99 -0.80 -2.35 -19.84
CA ALA A 99 0.53 -2.00 -19.34
C ALA A 99 0.53 -0.68 -18.55
N PHE A 100 -0.18 0.34 -19.07
CA PHE A 100 -0.33 1.63 -18.43
C PHE A 100 -1.08 1.51 -17.09
N VAL A 101 -2.18 0.75 -17.04
CA VAL A 101 -2.92 0.49 -15.80
C VAL A 101 -2.03 -0.21 -14.77
N GLY A 102 -1.28 -1.25 -15.19
CA GLY A 102 -0.32 -1.95 -14.34
C GLY A 102 0.76 -1.03 -13.78
N PHE A 103 1.30 -0.14 -14.61
CA PHE A 103 2.30 0.86 -14.20
C PHE A 103 1.73 1.85 -13.16
N VAL A 104 0.53 2.38 -13.38
CA VAL A 104 -0.14 3.28 -12.42
C VAL A 104 -0.34 2.58 -11.07
N PHE A 105 -0.74 1.31 -11.10
CA PHE A 105 -0.94 0.52 -9.88
C PHE A 105 0.39 0.26 -9.13
N ALA A 106 1.45 -0.09 -9.86
CA ALA A 106 2.79 -0.26 -9.30
C ALA A 106 3.34 1.04 -8.71
N ALA A 107 3.18 2.16 -9.43
CA ALA A 107 3.60 3.49 -8.97
C ALA A 107 2.85 3.90 -7.68
N LYS A 108 1.55 3.63 -7.60
CA LYS A 108 0.74 3.89 -6.39
C LYS A 108 1.20 3.02 -5.21
N GLY A 109 1.46 1.73 -5.46
CA GLY A 109 1.99 0.80 -4.44
C GLY A 109 3.36 1.24 -3.94
N ALA A 110 4.26 1.64 -4.84
CA ALA A 110 5.58 2.18 -4.51
C ALA A 110 5.46 3.46 -3.68
N TRP A 111 4.59 4.40 -4.06
CA TRP A 111 4.37 5.62 -3.30
C TRP A 111 3.92 5.35 -1.86
N ASN A 112 3.00 4.40 -1.67
CA ASN A 112 2.54 4.00 -0.34
C ASN A 112 3.67 3.35 0.49
N LEU A 113 4.54 2.58 -0.15
CA LEU A 113 5.67 1.92 0.52
C LEU A 113 6.79 2.93 0.88
N PHE A 114 7.18 3.81 -0.05
CA PHE A 114 8.24 4.80 0.16
C PHE A 114 7.80 6.00 1.01
N GLY A 115 6.51 6.34 1.02
CA GLY A 115 5.95 7.30 1.99
C GLY A 115 6.13 6.83 3.43
N PHE A 116 6.10 5.50 3.64
CA PHE A 116 6.32 4.85 4.93
C PHE A 116 7.81 4.85 5.34
N THR A 117 8.74 4.70 4.40
CA THR A 117 10.17 4.66 4.72
C THR A 117 10.74 6.04 5.06
N LYS A 118 10.28 7.10 4.40
CA LYS A 118 10.67 8.48 4.77
C LYS A 118 10.28 8.85 6.20
N SER A 119 9.14 8.34 6.67
CA SER A 119 8.69 8.57 8.04
C SER A 119 9.51 7.77 9.07
N GLN A 120 10.02 6.59 8.71
CA GLN A 120 10.91 5.81 9.58
C GLN A 120 12.34 6.36 9.67
N ALA A 121 12.87 6.90 8.58
CA ALA A 121 14.24 7.45 8.56
C ALA A 121 14.41 8.71 9.43
N ALA A 122 13.34 9.51 9.58
CA ALA A 122 13.37 10.73 10.37
C ALA A 122 13.28 10.50 11.90
N ASP A 123 12.60 9.42 12.34
CA ASP A 123 12.43 9.12 13.77
C ASP A 123 13.67 8.38 14.35
N ASN A 124 14.45 7.66 13.53
CA ASN A 124 15.64 6.93 14.00
C ASN A 124 16.85 7.84 14.34
N SER A 125 16.79 9.11 13.95
CA SER A 125 17.77 10.14 14.35
C SER A 125 17.51 10.72 15.75
N GLN A 126 16.39 10.38 16.40
CA GLN A 126 16.07 10.78 17.78
C GLN A 126 16.23 9.60 18.75
N ALA A 127 17.32 8.84 18.62
CA ALA A 127 17.70 7.90 19.67
C ALA A 127 18.01 8.71 20.95
N PRO A 128 17.38 8.38 22.10
CA PRO A 128 17.63 9.09 23.35
C PRO A 128 19.10 8.89 23.75
N ASP A 129 19.77 10.01 23.99
CA ASP A 129 21.13 10.07 24.53
C ASP A 129 21.07 9.51 25.97
N ASN A 130 21.38 8.23 26.13
CA ASN A 130 21.37 7.48 27.40
C ASN A 130 22.49 7.92 28.38
N SER A 131 23.03 9.13 28.22
CA SER A 131 24.16 9.65 28.99
C SER A 131 23.76 10.31 30.33
N GLN A 132 22.49 10.28 30.75
CA GLN A 132 22.03 10.89 32.01
C GLN A 132 21.74 9.94 33.19
N ALA A 133 22.15 8.66 33.13
CA ALA A 133 21.79 7.68 34.16
C ALA A 133 22.92 7.29 35.15
N SER A 134 23.95 8.12 35.36
CA SER A 134 25.04 7.81 36.30
C SER A 134 25.48 9.01 37.13
N ASP A 135 24.56 9.69 37.82
CA ASP A 135 24.93 10.58 38.93
C ASP A 135 23.94 10.39 40.08
N GLY A 136 24.40 9.71 41.14
CA GLY A 136 23.78 9.84 42.46
C GLY A 136 23.40 8.56 43.18
N GLU A 137 24.37 7.67 43.47
CA GLU A 137 24.24 6.79 44.63
C GLU A 137 25.64 6.38 45.15
N HIS A 138 26.15 7.12 46.14
CA HIS A 138 26.26 6.62 47.51
C HIS A 138 27.03 7.58 48.42
N SER A 139 26.36 7.84 49.54
CA SER A 139 26.86 8.46 50.76
C SER A 139 27.60 7.45 51.63
#